data_AF-A0AAU4YEN3-F1
#
_entry.id   AF-A0AAU4YEN3-F1
#
_cell.length_a   1.000
_cell.length_b   1.000
_cell.length_c   1.000
_cell.angle_alpha   90.00
_cell.angle_beta   90.00
_cell.angle_gamma   90.00
#
_symmetry.space_group_name_H-M   'P 1'
#
loop_
_entity.id
_entity.type
_entity.pdbx_description
1 polymer ?
#
loop_
_entity_poly.entity_id
_entity_poly.type
_entity_poly.pdbx_seq_one_letter_code
_entity_poly.pdbx_strand_id
1 'polypeptide(L)' 'MTNKTFRFREYGVTTDETAMPAYQAVCVTGEDADCGADSQDQPDEEALTKWMAEHTRDTGHRRFRAAPWVYVMVEAGSWQ' A
#
# COMPACT_ATOMS: atom_id res chain seq x y z
N MET A 1 -21.89 17.82 36.22
CA MET A 1 -20.82 17.65 35.21
C MET A 1 -20.40 16.19 35.24
N THR A 2 -20.63 15.43 34.18
CA THR A 2 -20.28 14.00 34.13
C THR A 2 -18.83 13.87 33.70
N ASN A 3 -17.96 13.39 34.59
CA ASN A 3 -16.56 13.16 34.27
C ASN A 3 -16.46 11.88 33.41
N LYS A 4 -16.10 12.03 32.13
CA LYS A 4 -15.79 10.90 31.25
C LYS A 4 -14.30 10.61 31.36
N THR A 5 -13.97 9.41 31.84
CA THR A 5 -12.59 8.92 31.85
C THR A 5 -12.29 8.20 30.53
N PHE A 6 -11.30 8.68 29.79
CA PHE A 6 -10.75 8.00 28.62
C PHE A 6 -9.59 7.12 29.07
N ARG A 7 -9.52 5.88 28.56
CA ARG A 7 -8.43 4.94 28.79
C ARG A 7 -7.73 4.59 27.49
N PHE A 8 -6.41 4.48 27.54
CA PHE A 8 -5.62 4.01 26.42
C PHE A 8 -5.61 2.48 26.41
N ARG A 9 -5.65 1.91 25.21
CA ARG A 9 -5.47 0.48 24.99
C ARG A 9 -4.28 0.29 24.10
N GLU A 10 -3.42 -0.65 24.45
CA GLU A 10 -2.29 -1.02 23.60
C GLU A 10 -2.79 -1.81 22.39
N TYR A 11 -2.13 -1.64 21.25
CA TYR A 11 -2.38 -2.42 20.03
C TYR A 11 -1.05 -2.96 19.51
N GLY A 12 -1.03 -4.26 19.26
CA GLY A 12 0.08 -4.95 18.59
C GLY A 12 -0.23 -5.08 17.11
N VAL A 13 0.79 -4.89 16.27
CA VAL A 13 0.73 -5.17 14.83
C VAL A 13 1.80 -6.20 14.54
N THR A 14 1.39 -7.33 13.97
CA THR A 14 2.28 -8.43 13.57
C THR A 14 2.06 -8.74 12.10
N THR A 15 3.14 -9.02 11.38
CA THR A 15 3.05 -9.44 9.97
C THR A 15 2.39 -10.82 9.89
N ASP A 16 1.50 -11.01 8.92
CA ASP A 16 0.96 -12.33 8.59
C ASP A 16 1.99 -13.08 7.72
N GLU A 17 2.68 -14.04 8.34
CA GLU A 17 3.70 -14.86 7.67
C GLU A 17 3.10 -15.88 6.68
N THR A 18 1.78 -16.08 6.69
CA THR A 18 1.09 -17.01 5.78
C THR A 18 0.59 -16.35 4.51
N ALA A 19 0.53 -15.02 4.50
CA ALA A 19 0.07 -14.25 3.36
C ALA A 19 1.22 -13.91 2.42
N MET A 20 1.00 -14.10 1.12
CA MET A 20 1.95 -13.64 0.12
C MET A 20 1.88 -12.11 0.02
N PRO A 21 3.02 -11.41 -0.12
CA PRO A 21 3.02 -9.97 -0.34
C PRO A 21 2.35 -9.63 -1.67
N ALA A 22 1.70 -8.47 -1.73
CA ALA A 22 1.18 -7.90 -2.97
C ALA A 22 2.06 -6.72 -3.38
N TYR A 23 2.11 -6.41 -4.66
CA TYR A 23 2.92 -5.32 -5.19
C TYR A 23 2.02 -4.34 -5.93
N GLN A 24 2.23 -3.04 -5.76
CA GLN A 24 1.42 -2.04 -6.45
C GLN A 24 2.27 -0.86 -6.90
N ALA A 25 1.91 -0.29 -8.04
CA ALA A 25 2.48 0.92 -8.57
C ALA A 25 1.38 1.86 -9.06
N VAL A 26 1.59 3.15 -8.83
CA VAL A 26 0.76 4.22 -9.36
C VAL A 26 1.63 5.13 -10.22
N CYS A 27 1.18 5.43 -11.43
CA CYS A 27 1.83 6.37 -12.32
C CYS A 27 1.64 7.80 -11.78
N VAL A 28 2.74 8.40 -11.33
CA VAL A 28 2.81 9.79 -10.81
C VAL A 28 3.54 10.71 -11.79
N THR A 29 3.42 10.38 -13.08
CA THR A 29 3.88 11.26 -14.16
C THR A 29 2.72 12.15 -14.56
N GLY A 30 2.97 13.46 -14.63
CA GLY A 30 2.03 14.49 -15.04
C GLY A 30 2.61 15.87 -14.73
N GLU A 31 2.29 16.88 -15.54
CA GLU A 31 2.76 18.25 -15.33
C GLU A 31 1.80 19.05 -14.43
N ASP A 32 0.49 19.00 -14.71
CA ASP A 32 -0.55 19.65 -13.91
C ASP A 32 -1.25 18.69 -12.93
N ALA A 33 -1.47 17.44 -13.35
CA ALA A 33 -2.09 16.39 -12.54
C ALA A 33 -1.43 15.05 -12.86
N ASP A 34 -1.20 14.24 -11.83
CA ASP A 34 -0.69 12.88 -12.00
C ASP A 34 -1.63 12.07 -12.91
N CYS A 35 -1.04 11.31 -13.83
CA CYS A 35 -1.76 10.35 -14.65
C CYS A 35 -2.65 9.41 -13.82
N GLY A 36 -2.21 9.03 -12.62
CA GLY A 36 -3.01 8.31 -11.64
C GLY A 36 -3.35 6.86 -12.01
N ALA A 37 -2.84 6.36 -13.13
CA ALA A 37 -3.01 4.96 -13.51
C ALA A 37 -2.43 4.05 -12.42
N ASP A 38 -3.21 3.08 -11.98
CA ASP A 38 -2.90 2.20 -10.85
C ASP A 38 -2.83 0.75 -11.35
N SER A 39 -1.73 0.06 -11.03
CA SER A 39 -1.53 -1.35 -11.42
C SER A 39 -2.50 -2.31 -10.76
N GLN A 40 -3.20 -1.88 -9.71
CA GLN A 40 -3.81 -2.75 -8.71
C GLN A 40 -2.77 -3.67 -8.07
N ASP A 41 -3.24 -4.62 -7.26
CA ASP A 41 -2.39 -5.65 -6.67
C ASP A 41 -1.81 -6.57 -7.75
N GLN A 42 -0.49 -6.60 -7.80
CA GLN A 42 0.31 -7.48 -8.63
C GLN A 42 0.89 -8.61 -7.75
N PRO A 43 0.97 -9.83 -8.30
CA PRO A 43 1.40 -11.01 -7.53
C PRO A 43 2.90 -11.01 -7.20
N ASP A 44 3.71 -10.29 -7.96
CA ASP A 44 5.17 -10.27 -7.83
C ASP A 44 5.79 -9.02 -8.50
N GLU A 45 7.09 -8.80 -8.25
CA GLU A 45 7.85 -7.66 -8.79
C GLU A 45 8.00 -7.72 -10.33
N GLU A 46 7.97 -8.91 -10.94
CA GLU A 46 8.10 -9.07 -12.38
C GLU A 46 6.83 -8.61 -13.09
N ALA A 47 5.66 -9.04 -12.59
CA ALA A 47 4.35 -8.58 -13.04
C ALA A 47 4.21 -7.06 -12.89
N LEU A 48 4.66 -6.50 -11.77
CA LEU A 48 4.67 -5.05 -11.55
C LEU A 48 5.56 -4.32 -12.56
N THR A 49 6.77 -4.84 -12.79
CA THR A 49 7.73 -4.28 -13.74
C THR A 49 7.18 -4.30 -15.16
N LYS A 50 6.53 -5.41 -15.55
CA LYS A 50 5.88 -5.54 -16.85
C LYS A 50 4.79 -4.49 -17.02
N TRP A 51 3.93 -4.30 -16.02
CA TRP A 51 2.88 -3.27 -16.08
C TRP A 51 3.46 -1.87 -16.25
N MET A 52 4.50 -1.51 -15.48
CA MET A 52 5.16 -0.20 -15.61
C MET A 52 5.81 -0.01 -16.99
N ALA A 53 6.41 -1.06 -17.54
CA ALA A 53 7.03 -1.03 -18.87
C ALA A 53 6.01 -0.88 -19.99
N GLU A 54 4.87 -1.57 -19.90
CA GLU A 54 3.74 -1.45 -20.83
C GLU A 54 3.15 -0.03 -20.76
N HIS A 55 2.88 0.48 -19.56
CA HIS A 55 2.39 1.84 -19.38
C HIS A 55 3.36 2.90 -19.91
N THR A 56 4.66 2.72 -19.66
CA THR A 56 5.72 3.59 -20.20
C THR A 56 5.75 3.56 -21.72
N ARG A 57 5.59 2.38 -22.34
CA ARG A 57 5.56 2.24 -23.80
C ARG A 57 4.37 2.99 -24.40
N ASP A 58 3.22 2.90 -23.78
CA ASP A 58 1.97 3.40 -24.34
C ASP A 58 1.78 4.90 -24.11
N THR A 59 2.27 5.43 -22.99
CA THR A 59 2.06 6.84 -22.58
C THR A 59 3.33 7.68 -22.60
N GLY A 60 4.51 7.06 -22.63
CA GLY A 60 5.80 7.74 -22.45
C GLY A 60 6.08 8.16 -21.00
N HIS A 61 5.20 7.85 -20.05
CA HIS A 61 5.35 8.18 -18.64
C HIS A 61 6.45 7.34 -17.98
N ARG A 62 7.31 7.96 -17.15
CA ARG A 62 8.52 7.32 -16.61
C ARG A 62 8.66 7.37 -15.09
N ARG A 63 7.72 8.02 -14.40
CA ARG A 63 7.74 8.21 -12.95
C ARG A 63 6.55 7.47 -12.33
N PHE A 64 6.87 6.56 -11.41
CA PHE A 64 5.91 5.73 -10.70
C PHE A 64 6.22 5.78 -9.19
N ARG A 65 5.18 5.73 -8.36
CA ARG A 65 5.30 5.39 -6.94
C ARG A 65 4.96 3.91 -6.82
N ALA A 66 5.88 3.12 -6.29
CA ALA A 66 5.67 1.68 -6.10
C ALA A 66 5.92 1.29 -4.64
N ALA A 67 5.20 0.27 -4.16
CA ALA A 67 5.38 -0.29 -2.83
C ALA A 67 5.03 -1.78 -2.80
N PRO A 68 5.75 -2.58 -2.00
CA PRO A 68 5.25 -3.87 -1.55
C PRO A 68 4.24 -3.65 -0.41
N TRP A 69 3.16 -4.42 -0.44
CA TRP A 69 2.16 -4.54 0.60
C TRP A 69 2.37 -5.86 1.33
N VAL A 70 2.43 -5.77 2.65
CA VAL A 70 2.40 -6.94 3.53
C VAL A 70 1.08 -6.96 4.27
N TYR A 71 0.56 -8.18 4.48
CA TYR A 71 -0.61 -8.35 5.31
C TYR A 71 -0.17 -8.36 6.77
N VAL A 72 -0.96 -7.69 7.61
CA VAL A 72 -0.69 -7.58 9.04
C VAL A 72 -1.94 -7.90 9.82
N MET A 73 -1.77 -8.55 10.97
CA MET A 73 -2.79 -8.78 11.97
C MET A 73 -2.68 -7.70 13.04
N VAL A 74 -3.83 -7.20 13.50
CA VAL A 74 -3.89 -6.19 14.56
C VAL A 74 -4.60 -6.81 15.75
N GLU A 75 -3.91 -6.89 16.88
CA GLU A 75 -4.45 -7.45 18.11
C GLU A 75 -4.54 -6.37 19.18
N ALA A 76 -5.69 -6.29 19.84
CA ALA A 76 -5.92 -5.32 20.89
C ALA A 76 -5.41 -5.87 22.22
N GLY A 77 -4.38 -5.22 22.76
CA GLY A 77 -3.75 -5.56 24.03
C GLY A 77 -4.61 -5.23 25.25
N SER A 78 -3.98 -5.20 26.42
CA SER A 78 -4.65 -4.91 27.69
C SER A 78 -5.08 -3.43 27.78
N TRP A 79 -6.13 -3.17 28.56
CA TRP A 79 -6.54 -1.81 28.94
C TRP A 79 -5.63 -1.27 30.04
N GLN A 80 -5.18 -0.02 29.90
CA GLN A 80 -4.45 0.72 30.94
C GLN A 80 -5.42 1.54 31.81
#